data_AF-A0A9P7AY98-F1
#
_entry.id   AF-A0A9P7AY98-F1
#
_cell.length_a   1.000
_cell.length_b   1.000
_cell.length_c   1.000
_cell.angle_alpha   90.00
_cell.angle_beta   90.00
_cell.angle_gamma   90.00
#
_symmetry.space_group_name_H-M   'P 1'
#
loop_
_entity.id
_entity.type
_entity.pdbx_description
1 polymer ?
#
loop_
_entity_poly.entity_id
_entity_poly.type
_entity_poly.pdbx_seq_one_letter_code
_entity_poly.pdbx_strand_id
1 'polypeptide(L)'
;MVYLTFLIDNYSDIPSAGAVFVHGSRWAWHNDAPDYDNAALLVKLNLTTALATAGYHNLRCDWSLSTCPLSTPPQGSMETSMQAVLEPWDARAVSDAALPHALKTIFGGDEYAPDGDGRFLLRRNDAVRAQCCAQFVVSRERIWQHSREEYVALRQWLLDSNAAPVDDRVAGRILSYVWHILFVYQEDNEGDVDLQGLNTAACPSASECYCRLYGRCGLENCNIGSCQGQYKLPPDLKLPADWAVTHS
;
A
#
# COMPACT_ATOMS: atom_id res chain seq x y z
N MET A 1 5.33 1.77 -12.27
CA MET A 1 6.56 1.97 -13.07
C MET A 1 7.52 3.00 -12.46
N VAL A 2 7.08 4.23 -12.16
CA VAL A 2 7.96 5.32 -11.70
C VAL A 2 8.71 4.98 -10.40
N TYR A 3 8.02 4.47 -9.37
CA TYR A 3 8.67 4.15 -8.09
C TYR A 3 9.75 3.06 -8.23
N LEU A 4 9.47 1.99 -8.98
CA LEU A 4 10.46 0.94 -9.24
C LEU A 4 11.66 1.49 -10.01
N THR A 5 11.44 2.37 -10.98
CA THR A 5 12.53 2.99 -11.74
C THR A 5 13.43 3.80 -10.82
N PHE A 6 12.84 4.62 -9.93
CA PHE A 6 13.62 5.34 -8.90
C PHE A 6 14.44 4.39 -8.02
N LEU A 7 13.82 3.32 -7.50
CA LEU A 7 14.50 2.34 -6.65
C LEU A 7 15.67 1.67 -7.37
N ILE A 8 15.49 1.30 -8.65
CA ILE A 8 16.50 0.59 -9.45
C ILE A 8 17.67 1.51 -9.84
N ASP A 9 17.36 2.73 -10.27
CA ASP A 9 18.34 3.66 -10.82
C ASP A 9 19.18 4.35 -9.73
N ASN A 10 18.63 4.44 -8.52
CA ASN A 10 19.27 5.10 -7.37
C ASN A 10 19.64 4.12 -6.25
N TYR A 11 19.61 2.80 -6.51
CA TYR A 11 19.73 1.77 -5.46
C TYR A 11 20.97 1.97 -4.57
N SER A 12 22.12 2.28 -5.14
CA SER A 12 23.38 2.53 -4.40
C SER A 12 23.37 3.84 -3.60
N ASP A 13 22.57 4.81 -4.02
CA ASP A 13 22.64 6.21 -3.58
C ASP A 13 21.36 6.66 -2.86
N ILE A 14 20.53 5.71 -2.41
CA ILE A 14 19.35 6.01 -1.60
C ILE A 14 19.78 6.83 -0.36
N PRO A 15 19.14 7.98 -0.09
CA PRO A 15 19.47 8.81 1.06
C PRO A 15 19.33 8.05 2.38
N SER A 16 20.21 8.33 3.36
CA SER A 16 20.13 7.72 4.70
C SER A 16 18.83 8.03 5.45
N ALA A 17 18.16 9.14 5.10
CA ALA A 17 16.85 9.49 5.64
C ALA A 17 15.70 8.63 5.08
N GLY A 18 15.96 7.81 4.06
CA GLY A 18 14.95 7.05 3.33
C GLY A 18 14.39 7.81 2.12
N ALA A 19 13.21 7.37 1.67
CA ALA A 19 12.50 7.93 0.52
C ALA A 19 11.01 8.09 0.81
N VAL A 20 10.40 9.09 0.19
CA VAL A 20 8.95 9.36 0.24
C VAL A 20 8.39 9.21 -1.18
N PHE A 21 7.38 8.37 -1.34
CA PHE A 21 6.71 8.10 -2.61
C PHE A 21 5.28 8.62 -2.54
N VAL A 22 4.91 9.49 -3.48
CA VAL A 22 3.58 10.11 -3.58
C VAL A 22 3.10 10.18 -5.03
N HIS A 23 1.78 10.26 -5.21
CA HIS A 23 1.21 10.58 -6.50
C HIS A 23 1.50 12.04 -6.89
N GLY A 24 1.62 12.29 -8.19
CA GLY A 24 2.09 13.59 -8.71
C GLY A 24 1.09 14.75 -8.56
N SER A 25 -0.20 14.46 -8.34
CA SER A 25 -1.21 15.51 -8.19
C SER A 25 -1.16 16.10 -6.78
N ARG A 26 -0.90 17.42 -6.68
CA ARG A 26 -0.92 18.14 -5.40
C ARG A 26 -2.27 18.04 -4.69
N TRP A 27 -3.38 18.23 -5.43
CA TRP A 27 -4.73 18.05 -4.90
C TRP A 27 -5.34 16.76 -5.43
N ALA A 28 -5.60 15.82 -4.55
CA ALA A 28 -6.17 14.53 -4.92
C ALA A 28 -6.95 13.90 -3.77
N TRP A 29 -8.02 13.17 -4.09
CA TRP A 29 -8.90 12.53 -3.12
C TRP A 29 -8.17 11.61 -2.14
N HIS A 30 -7.02 11.06 -2.51
CA HIS A 30 -6.22 10.15 -1.69
C HIS A 30 -5.20 10.86 -0.79
N ASN A 31 -5.22 12.19 -0.73
CA ASN A 31 -4.46 12.98 0.23
C ASN A 31 -5.31 13.20 1.48
N ASP A 32 -4.82 12.72 2.63
CA ASP A 32 -5.51 12.75 3.92
C ASP A 32 -5.43 14.14 4.60
N ALA A 33 -5.84 15.16 3.83
CA ALA A 33 -5.98 16.55 4.26
C ALA A 33 -7.44 17.02 4.06
N PRO A 34 -7.96 17.94 4.88
CA PRO A 34 -9.33 18.43 4.75
C PRO A 34 -9.63 19.07 3.38
N ASP A 35 -8.61 19.68 2.77
CA ASP A 35 -8.63 20.33 1.46
C ASP A 35 -7.89 19.52 0.38
N TYR A 36 -7.48 18.28 0.71
CA TYR A 36 -6.78 17.35 -0.17
C TYR A 36 -5.40 17.82 -0.66
N ASP A 37 -4.77 18.81 -0.01
CA ASP A 37 -3.45 19.31 -0.39
C ASP A 37 -2.31 18.43 0.14
N ASN A 38 -1.61 17.75 -0.78
CA ASN A 38 -0.44 16.94 -0.44
C ASN A 38 0.75 17.78 0.02
N ALA A 39 0.90 19.02 -0.45
CA ALA A 39 2.02 19.87 -0.06
C ALA A 39 1.94 20.19 1.44
N ALA A 40 0.74 20.48 1.96
CA ALA A 40 0.50 20.71 3.38
C ALA A 40 0.84 19.48 4.24
N LEU A 41 0.54 18.27 3.74
CA LEU A 41 0.91 17.01 4.41
C LEU A 41 2.43 16.80 4.42
N LEU A 42 3.09 16.96 3.27
CA LEU A 42 4.53 16.75 3.14
C LEU A 42 5.36 17.73 3.98
N VAL A 43 4.92 18.99 4.12
CA VAL A 43 5.57 19.96 5.02
C VAL A 43 5.51 19.54 6.50
N LYS A 44 4.47 18.80 6.88
CA LYS A 44 4.28 18.31 8.26
C LYS A 44 4.79 16.89 8.48
N LEU A 45 5.19 16.19 7.42
CA LEU A 45 5.62 14.80 7.49
C LEU A 45 6.90 14.68 8.32
N ASN A 46 6.82 13.99 9.45
CA ASN A 46 7.95 13.70 10.32
C ASN A 46 8.52 12.32 9.99
N LEU A 47 9.61 12.29 9.22
CA LEU A 47 10.26 11.05 8.78
C LEU A 47 10.75 10.19 9.96
N THR A 48 11.27 10.82 11.01
CA THR A 48 11.83 10.13 12.17
C THR A 48 10.75 9.32 12.89
N THR A 49 9.62 9.95 13.22
CA THR A 49 8.52 9.25 13.90
C THR A 49 7.79 8.30 12.95
N ALA A 50 7.62 8.67 11.67
CA ALA A 50 7.01 7.80 10.67
C ALA A 50 7.76 6.48 10.52
N LEU A 51 9.10 6.50 10.50
CA LEU A 51 9.93 5.32 10.28
C LEU A 51 10.29 4.54 11.55
N ALA A 52 10.06 5.10 12.74
CA ALA A 52 10.56 4.57 14.01
C ALA A 52 10.24 3.08 14.29
N THR A 53 9.02 2.61 14.02
CA THR A 53 8.58 1.25 14.42
C THR A 53 8.92 0.19 13.37
N ALA A 54 8.65 0.48 12.10
CA ALA A 54 8.68 -0.54 11.04
C ALA A 54 9.65 -0.21 9.89
N GLY A 55 10.26 0.99 9.89
CA GLY A 55 11.01 1.48 8.71
C GLY A 55 10.14 1.72 7.47
N TYR A 56 8.81 1.69 7.63
CA TYR A 56 7.81 1.94 6.60
C TYR A 56 6.56 2.54 7.24
N HIS A 57 5.87 3.43 6.51
CA HIS A 57 4.53 3.89 6.86
C HIS A 57 3.76 4.37 5.62
N ASN A 58 2.49 3.98 5.48
CA ASN A 58 1.59 4.55 4.47
C ASN A 58 1.20 5.98 4.88
N LEU A 59 1.18 6.95 3.96
CA LEU A 59 0.89 8.35 4.28
C LEU A 59 -0.60 8.62 4.55
N ARG A 60 -1.47 7.67 4.24
CA ARG A 60 -2.92 7.77 4.45
C ARG A 60 -3.32 7.13 5.77
N CYS A 61 -4.05 7.86 6.61
CA CYS A 61 -4.48 7.42 7.93
C CYS A 61 -5.93 6.92 7.97
N ASP A 62 -6.81 7.49 7.15
CA ASP A 62 -8.22 7.18 7.09
C ASP A 62 -8.49 5.83 6.41
N TRP A 63 -9.36 5.03 7.02
CA TRP A 63 -9.62 3.66 6.63
C TRP A 63 -10.74 3.51 5.58
N SER A 64 -11.38 4.60 5.15
CA SER A 64 -12.60 4.53 4.31
C SER A 64 -12.43 3.70 3.03
N LEU A 65 -11.24 3.70 2.40
CA LEU A 65 -10.94 2.83 1.24
C LEU A 65 -9.84 1.79 1.52
N SER A 66 -9.49 1.56 2.78
CA SER A 66 -8.49 0.56 3.16
C SER A 66 -9.07 -0.86 3.17
N THR A 67 -8.21 -1.84 3.44
CA THR A 67 -8.62 -3.21 3.81
C THR A 67 -8.44 -3.50 5.31
N CYS A 68 -8.19 -2.46 6.11
CA CYS A 68 -8.02 -2.57 7.56
C CYS A 68 -9.28 -3.02 8.32
N PRO A 69 -10.51 -2.59 7.97
CA PRO A 69 -11.71 -3.06 8.65
C PRO A 69 -11.86 -4.58 8.57
N LEU A 70 -12.16 -5.23 9.70
CA LEU A 70 -12.34 -6.68 9.78
C LEU A 70 -13.46 -7.20 8.87
N SER A 71 -14.45 -6.37 8.56
CA SER A 71 -15.54 -6.65 7.62
C SER A 71 -15.09 -6.71 6.16
N THR A 72 -13.87 -6.27 5.83
CA THR A 72 -13.34 -6.42 4.47
C THR A 72 -13.11 -7.90 4.18
N PRO A 73 -13.69 -8.46 3.10
CA PRO A 73 -13.52 -9.87 2.78
C PRO A 73 -12.06 -10.18 2.40
N PRO A 74 -11.56 -11.38 2.74
CA PRO A 74 -10.26 -11.85 2.28
C PRO A 74 -10.17 -11.88 0.75
N GLN A 75 -9.01 -11.53 0.20
CA GLN A 75 -8.80 -11.43 -1.25
C GLN A 75 -9.00 -12.77 -1.98
N GLY A 76 -8.65 -13.89 -1.35
CA GLY A 76 -8.88 -15.24 -1.88
C GLY A 76 -10.28 -15.82 -1.61
N SER A 77 -11.21 -15.04 -1.05
CA SER A 77 -12.53 -15.54 -0.68
C SER A 77 -13.42 -15.82 -1.89
N MET A 78 -14.44 -16.67 -1.68
CA MET A 78 -15.45 -16.94 -2.71
C MET A 78 -16.31 -15.71 -3.00
N GLU A 79 -16.59 -14.90 -1.98
CA GLU A 79 -17.31 -13.63 -2.12
C GLU A 79 -16.58 -12.67 -3.06
N THR A 80 -15.29 -12.41 -2.80
CA THR A 80 -14.46 -11.54 -3.65
C THR A 80 -14.36 -12.07 -5.08
N SER A 81 -14.20 -13.39 -5.23
CA SER A 81 -14.14 -14.03 -6.55
C SER A 81 -15.45 -13.88 -7.32
N MET A 82 -16.60 -14.10 -6.67
CA MET A 82 -17.91 -13.94 -7.28
C MET A 82 -18.18 -12.49 -7.66
N GLN A 83 -17.83 -11.55 -6.80
CA GLN A 83 -17.99 -10.13 -7.08
C GLN A 83 -17.16 -9.71 -8.30
N ALA A 84 -15.89 -10.11 -8.38
CA ALA A 84 -15.04 -9.81 -9.52
C ALA A 84 -15.60 -10.34 -10.86
N VAL A 85 -16.30 -11.49 -10.84
CA VAL A 85 -16.95 -12.06 -12.02
C VAL A 85 -18.24 -11.32 -12.38
N LEU A 86 -19.04 -10.94 -11.40
CA LEU A 86 -20.34 -10.27 -11.61
C LEU A 86 -20.18 -8.77 -11.91
N GLU A 87 -19.15 -8.14 -11.38
CA GLU A 87 -18.88 -6.70 -11.46
C GLU A 87 -17.47 -6.44 -12.03
N PRO A 88 -17.17 -6.83 -13.28
CA PRO A 88 -15.82 -6.71 -13.85
C PRO A 88 -15.33 -5.26 -14.02
N TRP A 89 -16.23 -4.27 -13.91
CA TRP A 89 -15.87 -2.84 -13.89
C TRP A 89 -15.41 -2.36 -12.50
N ASP A 90 -15.64 -3.14 -11.44
CA ASP A 90 -15.11 -2.86 -10.12
C ASP A 90 -13.64 -3.29 -10.08
N ALA A 91 -12.76 -2.35 -10.43
CA ALA A 91 -11.32 -2.55 -10.37
C ALA A 91 -10.86 -2.97 -8.97
N ARG A 92 -11.59 -2.63 -7.89
CA ARG A 92 -11.25 -3.09 -6.55
C ARG A 92 -11.47 -4.59 -6.43
N ALA A 93 -12.67 -5.07 -6.70
CA ALA A 93 -13.01 -6.49 -6.63
C ALA A 93 -12.11 -7.33 -7.52
N VAL A 94 -11.88 -6.90 -8.77
CA VAL A 94 -11.01 -7.59 -9.74
C VAL A 94 -9.57 -7.66 -9.25
N SER A 95 -9.03 -6.58 -8.70
CA SER A 95 -7.65 -6.59 -8.16
C SER A 95 -7.52 -7.45 -6.91
N ASP A 96 -8.51 -7.40 -6.02
CA ASP A 96 -8.50 -8.20 -4.80
C ASP A 96 -8.58 -9.70 -5.15
N ALA A 97 -9.45 -10.11 -6.08
CA ALA A 97 -9.51 -11.49 -6.55
C ALA A 97 -8.22 -11.97 -7.26
N ALA A 98 -7.50 -11.07 -7.94
CA ALA A 98 -6.25 -11.38 -8.64
C ALA A 98 -5.01 -11.43 -7.70
N LEU A 99 -5.08 -10.80 -6.52
CA LEU A 99 -3.95 -10.65 -5.61
C LEU A 99 -3.29 -11.99 -5.22
N PRO A 100 -4.01 -13.06 -4.81
CA PRO A 100 -3.37 -14.32 -4.42
C PRO A 100 -2.48 -14.91 -5.52
N HIS A 101 -2.94 -14.88 -6.77
CA HIS A 101 -2.19 -15.39 -7.91
C HIS A 101 -0.98 -14.50 -8.24
N ALA A 102 -1.14 -13.19 -8.16
CA ALA A 102 -0.04 -12.26 -8.36
C ALA A 102 1.06 -12.44 -7.31
N LEU A 103 0.70 -12.58 -6.02
CA LEU A 103 1.67 -12.81 -4.95
C LEU A 103 2.40 -14.15 -5.14
N LYS A 104 1.70 -15.21 -5.58
CA LYS A 104 2.34 -16.48 -5.95
C LYS A 104 3.34 -16.28 -7.10
N THR A 105 3.01 -15.47 -8.10
CA THR A 105 3.89 -15.23 -9.25
C THR A 105 5.10 -14.38 -8.86
N ILE A 106 4.93 -13.38 -8.00
CA ILE A 106 5.99 -12.46 -7.56
C ILE A 106 6.93 -13.14 -6.55
N PHE A 107 6.39 -13.93 -5.60
CA PHE A 107 7.14 -14.46 -4.46
C PHE A 107 7.28 -15.99 -4.42
N GLY A 108 6.61 -16.73 -5.32
CA GLY A 108 6.51 -18.19 -5.24
C GLY A 108 7.76 -18.97 -5.63
N GLY A 109 8.79 -18.31 -6.19
CA GLY A 109 9.96 -19.00 -6.75
C GLY A 109 9.63 -19.83 -7.99
N ASP A 110 10.65 -20.44 -8.61
CA ASP A 110 10.51 -21.23 -9.84
C ASP A 110 9.47 -22.35 -9.67
N GLU A 111 8.61 -22.54 -10.68
CA GLU A 111 7.62 -23.63 -10.83
C GLU A 111 8.19 -25.06 -10.69
N TYR A 112 9.51 -25.20 -10.52
CA TYR A 112 10.26 -26.46 -10.46
C TYR A 112 10.74 -26.86 -9.05
N ALA A 113 10.19 -26.28 -7.98
CA ALA A 113 10.38 -26.83 -6.64
C ALA A 113 9.62 -28.18 -6.53
N PRO A 114 10.32 -29.32 -6.28
CA PRO A 114 9.72 -30.66 -6.35
C PRO A 114 8.58 -30.92 -5.37
N ASP A 115 8.45 -30.10 -4.33
CA ASP A 115 7.58 -30.35 -3.18
C ASP A 115 6.29 -29.52 -3.18
N GLY A 116 5.96 -28.76 -4.24
CA GLY A 116 4.67 -28.05 -4.34
C GLY A 116 4.41 -27.00 -3.24
N ASP A 117 5.39 -26.76 -2.38
CA ASP A 117 5.32 -25.92 -1.20
C ASP A 117 5.77 -24.50 -1.60
N GLY A 118 4.89 -23.82 -2.34
CA GLY A 118 5.10 -22.41 -2.64
C GLY A 118 5.23 -21.64 -1.33
N ARG A 119 6.39 -21.02 -1.09
CA ARG A 119 6.71 -20.30 0.16
C ARG A 119 5.76 -19.16 0.50
N PHE A 120 4.95 -18.72 -0.46
CA PHE A 120 3.96 -17.66 -0.27
C PHE A 120 2.61 -18.06 -0.87
N LEU A 121 1.68 -18.51 -0.02
CA LEU A 121 0.32 -18.92 -0.41
C LEU A 121 -0.73 -18.22 0.44
N LEU A 122 -1.42 -17.23 -0.13
CA LEU A 122 -2.56 -16.58 0.49
C LEU A 122 -3.81 -17.49 0.37
N ARG A 123 -4.25 -18.10 1.47
CA ARG A 123 -5.43 -18.99 1.48
C ARG A 123 -6.73 -18.19 1.40
N ARG A 124 -7.85 -18.90 1.23
CA ARG A 124 -9.19 -18.31 1.06
C ARG A 124 -9.66 -17.41 2.21
N ASN A 125 -9.14 -17.65 3.42
CA ASN A 125 -9.50 -16.89 4.62
C ASN A 125 -8.41 -15.90 5.04
N ASP A 126 -7.29 -15.88 4.34
CA ASP A 126 -6.16 -15.02 4.66
C ASP A 126 -6.41 -13.66 4.01
N ALA A 127 -6.51 -12.62 4.84
CA ALA A 127 -6.73 -11.25 4.39
C ALA A 127 -5.45 -10.44 4.50
N VAL A 128 -5.03 -9.82 3.40
CA VAL A 128 -3.99 -8.78 3.41
C VAL A 128 -4.65 -7.43 3.72
N ARG A 129 -4.21 -6.82 4.82
CA ARG A 129 -4.79 -5.59 5.36
C ARG A 129 -3.78 -4.46 5.24
N ALA A 130 -4.19 -3.38 4.60
CA ALA A 130 -3.37 -2.18 4.47
C ALA A 130 -4.23 -0.94 4.27
N GLN A 131 -3.68 0.19 4.69
CA GLN A 131 -4.12 1.51 4.24
C GLN A 131 -3.94 1.66 2.72
N CYS A 132 -4.81 2.45 2.09
CA CYS A 132 -4.87 2.56 0.64
C CYS A 132 -3.69 3.36 0.04
N CYS A 133 -3.53 3.18 -1.29
CA CYS A 133 -3.19 4.23 -2.24
C CYS A 133 -1.70 4.43 -2.57
N ALA A 134 -0.81 3.52 -2.19
CA ALA A 134 0.60 3.56 -2.60
C ALA A 134 1.28 4.94 -2.44
N GLN A 135 0.94 5.65 -1.36
CA GLN A 135 1.70 6.81 -0.90
C GLN A 135 2.33 6.41 0.42
N PHE A 136 3.66 6.40 0.50
CA PHE A 136 4.35 5.87 1.67
C PHE A 136 5.73 6.49 1.85
N VAL A 137 6.24 6.36 3.06
CA VAL A 137 7.62 6.63 3.41
C VAL A 137 8.30 5.32 3.80
N VAL A 138 9.55 5.15 3.40
CA VAL A 138 10.32 3.93 3.63
C VAL A 138 11.79 4.28 3.93
N SER A 139 12.38 3.59 4.90
CA SER A 139 13.78 3.78 5.26
C SER A 139 14.70 3.10 4.24
N ARG A 140 15.94 3.59 4.15
CA ARG A 140 16.94 3.00 3.26
C ARG A 140 17.23 1.55 3.59
N GLU A 141 17.26 1.22 4.88
CA GLU A 141 17.51 -0.12 5.39
C GLU A 141 16.42 -1.10 4.91
N ARG A 142 15.16 -0.65 4.85
CA ARG A 142 14.06 -1.45 4.28
C ARG A 142 14.14 -1.60 2.77
N ILE A 143 14.63 -0.59 2.06
CA ILE A 143 14.89 -0.72 0.62
C ILE A 143 16.02 -1.73 0.36
N TRP A 144 17.09 -1.70 1.16
CA TRP A 144 18.23 -2.61 0.99
C TRP A 144 18.03 -4.01 1.56
N GLN A 145 16.90 -4.30 2.21
CA GLN A 145 16.51 -5.66 2.53
C GLN A 145 16.20 -6.50 1.29
N HIS A 146 15.90 -5.85 0.18
CA HIS A 146 15.72 -6.47 -1.12
C HIS A 146 16.84 -6.02 -2.04
N SER A 147 17.38 -6.94 -2.83
CA SER A 147 18.34 -6.68 -3.89
C SER A 147 17.77 -5.78 -4.97
N ARG A 148 18.66 -5.11 -5.71
CA ARG A 148 18.28 -4.33 -6.89
C ARG A 148 17.57 -5.21 -7.92
N GLU A 149 18.02 -6.45 -8.06
CA GLU A 149 17.51 -7.43 -9.02
C GLU A 149 16.08 -7.86 -8.70
N GLU A 150 15.69 -7.93 -7.42
CA GLU A 150 14.29 -8.17 -7.02
C GLU A 150 13.37 -7.03 -7.47
N TYR A 151 13.82 -5.77 -7.38
CA TYR A 151 13.06 -4.65 -7.95
C TYR A 151 12.98 -4.69 -9.48
N VAL A 152 14.05 -5.14 -10.15
CA VAL A 152 14.05 -5.36 -11.60
C VAL A 152 13.06 -6.47 -11.97
N ALA A 153 13.02 -7.57 -11.23
CA ALA A 153 12.07 -8.67 -11.44
C ALA A 153 10.62 -8.20 -11.22
N LEU A 154 10.35 -7.44 -10.16
CA LEU A 154 9.03 -6.87 -9.92
C LEU A 154 8.62 -5.87 -11.02
N ARG A 155 9.57 -5.11 -11.57
CA ARG A 155 9.33 -4.26 -12.74
C ARG A 155 9.03 -5.09 -13.99
N GLN A 156 9.74 -6.20 -14.18
CA GLN A 156 9.51 -7.10 -15.30
C GLN A 156 8.14 -7.77 -15.22
N TRP A 157 7.69 -8.16 -14.02
CA TRP A 157 6.33 -8.68 -13.79
C TRP A 157 5.27 -7.69 -14.30
N LEU A 158 5.42 -6.38 -14.00
CA LEU A 158 4.50 -5.35 -14.50
C LEU A 158 4.52 -5.16 -16.03
N LEU A 159 5.65 -5.45 -16.68
CA LEU A 159 5.82 -5.29 -18.13
C LEU A 159 5.38 -6.52 -18.92
N ASP A 160 5.34 -7.68 -18.27
CA ASP A 160 4.92 -8.92 -18.91
C ASP A 160 3.40 -9.07 -18.86
N SER A 161 2.78 -8.94 -20.03
CA SER A 161 1.33 -9.09 -20.22
C SER A 161 0.81 -10.49 -19.93
N ASN A 162 1.68 -11.49 -19.83
CA ASN A 162 1.31 -12.86 -19.45
C ASN A 162 1.41 -13.08 -17.93
N ALA A 163 2.04 -12.17 -17.18
CA ALA A 163 2.26 -12.31 -15.75
C ALA A 163 1.42 -11.37 -14.90
N ALA A 164 1.39 -10.06 -15.23
CA ALA A 164 0.54 -9.08 -14.57
C ALA A 164 -0.81 -8.92 -15.29
N PRO A 165 -1.89 -8.51 -14.59
CA PRO A 165 -3.12 -8.10 -15.24
C PRO A 165 -2.86 -6.99 -16.27
N VAL A 166 -3.48 -7.12 -17.46
CA VAL A 166 -3.30 -6.18 -18.57
C VAL A 166 -3.87 -4.78 -18.26
N ASP A 167 -4.85 -4.68 -17.36
CA ASP A 167 -5.37 -3.39 -16.89
C ASP A 167 -4.42 -2.80 -15.84
N ASP A 168 -3.78 -1.68 -16.18
CA ASP A 168 -2.86 -0.93 -15.31
C ASP A 168 -3.49 -0.53 -13.96
N ARG A 169 -4.80 -0.30 -13.91
CA ARG A 169 -5.50 0.01 -12.65
C ARG A 169 -5.51 -1.19 -11.72
N VAL A 170 -5.65 -2.39 -12.30
CA VAL A 170 -5.65 -3.65 -11.57
C VAL A 170 -4.22 -3.99 -11.11
N ALA A 171 -3.25 -4.00 -12.03
CA ALA A 171 -1.85 -4.26 -11.70
C ALA A 171 -1.30 -3.22 -10.70
N GLY A 172 -1.64 -1.95 -10.85
CA GLY A 172 -1.24 -0.89 -9.93
C GLY A 172 -1.85 -1.04 -8.53
N ARG A 173 -3.08 -1.54 -8.42
CA ARG A 173 -3.72 -1.81 -7.12
C ARG A 173 -3.12 -3.04 -6.44
N ILE A 174 -2.75 -4.08 -7.19
CA ILE A 174 -1.96 -5.21 -6.67
C ILE A 174 -0.62 -4.71 -6.12
N LEU A 175 0.10 -3.90 -6.89
CA LEU A 175 1.37 -3.34 -6.46
C LEU A 175 1.25 -2.45 -5.21
N SER A 176 0.09 -1.82 -5.01
CA SER A 176 -0.21 -1.06 -3.79
C SER A 176 -0.18 -1.94 -2.53
N TYR A 177 -0.61 -3.20 -2.62
CA TYR A 177 -0.42 -4.17 -1.54
C TYR A 177 1.05 -4.61 -1.43
N VAL A 178 1.73 -4.84 -2.55
CA VAL A 178 3.12 -5.32 -2.53
C VAL A 178 4.06 -4.39 -1.74
N TRP A 179 3.85 -3.07 -1.76
CA TRP A 179 4.73 -2.13 -1.03
C TRP A 179 4.88 -2.40 0.47
N HIS A 180 3.78 -2.62 1.19
CA HIS A 180 3.88 -2.89 2.63
C HIS A 180 4.35 -4.32 2.90
N ILE A 181 4.07 -5.28 2.01
CA ILE A 181 4.63 -6.64 2.08
C ILE A 181 6.15 -6.60 1.98
N LEU A 182 6.70 -5.80 1.08
CA LEU A 182 8.16 -5.66 0.92
C LEU A 182 8.81 -4.92 2.10
N PHE A 183 8.18 -3.88 2.64
CA PHE A 183 8.89 -2.90 3.48
C PHE A 183 8.55 -2.93 4.96
N VAL A 184 7.40 -3.49 5.35
CA VAL A 184 7.07 -3.62 6.78
C VAL A 184 8.02 -4.65 7.39
N TYR A 185 8.64 -4.30 8.51
CA TYR A 185 9.45 -5.24 9.27
C TYR A 185 8.68 -6.51 9.60
N GLN A 186 9.32 -7.65 9.38
CA GLN A 186 8.90 -8.93 9.93
C GLN A 186 10.10 -9.49 10.67
N GLU A 187 9.89 -10.03 11.88
CA GLU A 187 10.94 -10.77 12.57
C GLU A 187 11.25 -12.04 11.78
N ASP A 188 12.53 -12.39 11.65
CA ASP A 188 13.00 -13.53 10.85
C ASP A 188 12.46 -14.85 11.41
N ASN A 189 11.32 -15.30 10.89
CA ASN A 189 10.70 -16.59 11.19
C ASN A 189 10.91 -17.57 10.02
N GLU A 190 12.16 -17.97 9.79
CA GLU A 190 12.55 -19.07 8.88
C GLU A 190 11.88 -19.03 7.47
N GLY A 191 11.54 -17.83 6.98
CA GLY A 191 11.02 -17.61 5.63
C GLY A 191 9.48 -17.64 5.49
N ASP A 192 8.72 -17.71 6.58
CA ASP A 192 7.26 -17.52 6.55
C ASP A 192 6.89 -16.07 6.92
N VAL A 193 5.87 -15.54 6.25
CA VAL A 193 5.38 -14.18 6.50
C VAL A 193 4.34 -14.22 7.61
N ASP A 194 4.63 -13.57 8.74
CA ASP A 194 3.63 -13.34 9.79
C ASP A 194 2.56 -12.36 9.27
N LEU A 195 1.52 -12.91 8.65
CA LEU A 195 0.41 -12.14 8.11
C LEU A 195 -0.31 -11.34 9.20
N GLN A 196 -0.38 -11.84 10.43
CA GLN A 196 -1.00 -11.11 11.53
C GLN A 196 -0.17 -9.88 11.89
N GLY A 197 1.15 -10.07 12.09
CA GLY A 197 2.09 -8.99 12.34
C GLY A 197 2.09 -7.94 11.21
N LEU A 198 2.13 -8.39 9.96
CA LEU A 198 2.04 -7.53 8.78
C LEU A 198 0.77 -6.68 8.79
N ASN A 199 -0.39 -7.31 9.00
CA ASN A 199 -1.69 -6.63 9.02
C ASN A 199 -1.79 -5.62 10.18
N THR A 200 -1.27 -5.96 11.35
CA THR A 200 -1.25 -5.06 12.51
C THR A 200 -0.38 -3.84 12.22
N ALA A 201 0.82 -4.03 11.66
CA ALA A 201 1.74 -2.94 11.34
C ALA A 201 1.25 -2.05 10.18
N ALA A 202 0.52 -2.61 9.22
CA ALA A 202 -0.01 -1.88 8.06
C ALA A 202 -1.36 -1.17 8.31
N CYS A 203 -1.98 -1.40 9.48
CA CYS A 203 -3.28 -0.82 9.87
C CYS A 203 -3.24 -0.19 11.27
N PRO A 204 -2.41 0.85 11.48
CA PRO A 204 -2.47 1.62 12.71
C PRO A 204 -3.82 2.36 12.82
N SER A 205 -4.23 2.67 14.05
CA SER A 205 -5.42 3.50 14.25
C SER A 205 -5.23 4.88 13.63
N ALA A 206 -6.31 5.53 13.19
CA ALA A 206 -6.22 6.84 12.55
C ALA A 206 -5.54 7.89 13.47
N SER A 207 -5.87 7.90 14.75
CA SER A 207 -5.27 8.84 15.73
C SER A 207 -3.76 8.62 15.89
N GLU A 208 -3.32 7.37 15.99
CA GLU A 208 -1.90 7.02 16.04
C GLU A 208 -1.19 7.43 14.76
N CYS A 209 -1.77 7.12 13.60
CA CYS A 209 -1.22 7.47 12.29
C CYS A 209 -1.04 9.00 12.13
N TYR A 210 -2.06 9.80 12.44
CA TYR A 210 -1.97 11.26 12.32
C TYR A 210 -0.94 11.88 13.29
N CYS A 211 -0.87 11.35 14.51
CA CYS A 211 0.14 11.76 15.50
C CYS A 211 1.55 11.44 15.00
N ARG A 212 1.75 10.21 14.50
CA ARG A 212 3.05 9.69 14.07
C ARG A 212 3.56 10.34 12.79
N LEU A 213 2.71 10.53 11.79
CA LEU A 213 3.10 11.12 10.51
C LEU A 213 3.21 12.64 10.59
N TYR A 214 2.24 13.30 11.23
CA TYR A 214 2.03 14.74 11.06
C TYR A 214 2.09 15.53 12.38
N GLY A 215 2.43 14.88 13.49
CA GLY A 215 2.46 15.50 14.83
C GLY A 215 1.08 15.90 15.35
N ARG A 216 -0.01 15.45 14.72
CA ARG A 216 -1.39 15.77 15.09
C ARG A 216 -1.89 14.79 16.15
N CYS A 217 -1.38 14.94 17.36
CA CYS A 217 -1.72 14.10 18.51
C CYS A 217 -2.91 14.66 19.29
N GLY A 218 -3.62 13.82 20.04
CA GLY A 218 -4.75 14.25 20.88
C GLY A 218 -5.99 14.71 20.10
N LEU A 219 -6.20 14.17 18.89
CA LEU A 219 -7.37 14.46 18.07
C LEU A 219 -8.65 13.98 18.77
N GLU A 220 -9.66 14.85 18.78
CA GLU A 220 -10.98 14.54 19.32
C GLU A 220 -11.83 13.74 18.32
N ASN A 221 -12.84 13.03 18.83
CA ASN A 221 -13.82 12.29 18.03
C ASN A 221 -13.20 11.32 17.01
N CYS A 222 -12.13 10.62 17.40
CA CYS A 222 -11.55 9.54 16.61
C CYS A 222 -12.23 8.20 16.93
N ASN A 223 -12.47 7.43 15.88
CA ASN A 223 -12.61 5.98 15.99
C ASN A 223 -11.34 5.31 15.45
N ILE A 224 -11.31 3.97 15.42
CA ILE A 224 -10.11 3.24 14.97
C ILE A 224 -9.68 3.62 13.55
N GLY A 225 -10.62 3.96 12.66
CA GLY A 225 -10.34 4.16 11.25
C GLY A 225 -10.44 5.61 10.75
N SER A 226 -10.82 6.57 11.58
CA SER A 226 -11.02 7.96 11.17
C SER A 226 -11.00 8.92 12.36
N CYS A 227 -10.65 10.18 12.10
CA CYS A 227 -10.70 11.28 13.06
C CYS A 227 -11.46 12.45 12.44
N GLN A 228 -12.43 13.00 13.19
CA GLN A 228 -13.25 14.11 12.68
C GLN A 228 -12.39 15.31 12.27
N GLY A 229 -12.69 15.86 11.10
CA GLY A 229 -12.01 17.06 10.59
C GLY A 229 -10.60 16.84 10.03
N GLN A 230 -10.09 15.60 10.00
CA GLN A 230 -8.81 15.32 9.34
C GLN A 230 -8.96 14.99 7.85
N TYR A 231 -10.01 14.26 7.50
CA TYR A 231 -10.28 13.85 6.13
C TYR A 231 -11.78 13.54 5.95
N LYS A 232 -12.26 13.70 4.72
CA LYS A 232 -13.57 13.23 4.30
C LYS A 232 -13.46 12.66 2.89
N LEU A 233 -13.96 11.45 2.69
CA LEU A 233 -14.01 10.85 1.36
C LEU A 233 -14.90 11.69 0.43
N PRO A 234 -14.36 12.25 -0.67
CA PRO A 234 -15.17 13.01 -1.61
C PRO A 234 -16.08 12.07 -2.41
N PRO A 235 -17.25 12.56 -2.88
CA PRO A 235 -18.12 11.78 -3.76
C PRO A 235 -17.37 11.37 -5.02
N ASP A 236 -17.67 10.16 -5.51
CA ASP A 236 -17.10 9.57 -6.74
C ASP A 236 -15.56 9.54 -6.80
N LEU A 237 -14.88 9.71 -5.66
CA LEU A 237 -13.41 9.80 -5.57
C LEU A 237 -12.84 10.89 -6.48
N LYS A 238 -13.54 12.01 -6.61
CA LYS A 238 -13.13 13.13 -7.47
C LYS A 238 -13.23 14.46 -6.74
N LEU A 239 -12.29 15.33 -7.05
CA LEU A 239 -12.35 16.74 -6.68
C LEU A 239 -12.97 17.53 -7.83
N PRO A 240 -13.62 18.68 -7.55
CA PRO A 240 -14.03 19.64 -8.57
C PRO A 240 -12.87 20.01 -9.51
N ALA A 241 -13.17 20.25 -10.79
CA ALA A 241 -12.14 20.53 -11.80
C ALA A 241 -11.35 21.82 -11.53
N ASP A 242 -11.95 22.78 -10.82
CA ASP A 242 -11.40 24.07 -10.42
C ASP A 242 -10.84 24.07 -8.99
N TRP A 243 -10.73 22.91 -8.34
CA TRP A 243 -10.28 22.81 -6.94
C TRP A 243 -8.91 23.44 -6.73
N ALA A 244 -7.96 23.16 -7.62
CA ALA A 244 -6.61 23.72 -7.58
C ALA A 244 -6.59 25.25 -7.68
N VAL A 245 -7.55 25.87 -8.36
CA VAL A 245 -7.63 27.34 -8.52
C VAL A 245 -8.25 27.99 -7.29
N THR A 246 -9.20 27.30 -6.65
CA THR A 246 -9.93 27.81 -5.49
C THR A 246 -9.20 27.62 -4.16
N HIS A 247 -8.14 26.81 -4.14
CA HIS A 247 -7.36 26.44 -2.95
C HIS A 247 -5.84 26.64 -3.13
N SER A 248 -5.42 27.43 -4.12
CA SER A 248 -4.00 27.80 -4.35
C SER A 248 -3.53 28.97 -3.50
#